data_AF-A0A1Q7T713-F1
#
_entry.id   AF-A0A1Q7T713-F1
#
_cell.length_a   1.000
_cell.length_b   1.000
_cell.length_c   1.000
_cell.angle_alpha   90.00
_cell.angle_beta   90.00
_cell.angle_gamma   90.00
#
_symmetry.space_group_name_H-M   'P 1'
#
loop_
_entity.id
_entity.type
_entity.pdbx_description
1 polymer ?
#
loop_
_entity_poly.entity_id
_entity_poly.type
_entity_poly.pdbx_seq_one_letter_code
_entity_poly.pdbx_strand_id
1 'polypeptide(L)'
;MTFTLIDQGRVGTVPASVEGGRVRLSADALRAALGWELHDATLCNDAMCVPLPAGSRLGEGGVFDLGEVAATLDRPLALDADEGAAYLGVSAGERAQALGSLIAPDFTLPDLAGRPHTLSSYRGKKILLVAWASW
;
A
#
# COMPACT_ATOMS: atom_id res chain seq x y z
N MET A 1 9.47 0.29 -18.65
CA MET A 1 8.10 0.64 -19.05
C MET A 1 7.45 1.50 -17.96
N THR A 2 6.33 2.15 -18.25
CA THR A 2 5.53 2.82 -17.21
C THR A 2 4.66 1.79 -16.51
N PHE A 3 4.59 1.84 -15.18
CA PHE A 3 3.87 0.89 -14.34
C PHE A 3 2.99 1.66 -13.35
N THR A 4 1.75 1.23 -13.16
CA THR A 4 0.81 1.84 -12.22
C THR A 4 1.04 1.26 -10.84
N LEU A 5 1.34 2.10 -9.86
CA LEU A 5 1.49 1.71 -8.46
C LEU A 5 0.49 2.47 -7.61
N ILE A 6 -0.35 1.72 -6.89
CA ILE A 6 -1.36 2.27 -6.00
C ILE A 6 -0.90 2.04 -4.55
N ASP A 7 -0.45 3.10 -3.90
CA ASP A 7 0.08 3.07 -2.54
C ASP A 7 -0.99 3.54 -1.54
N GLN A 8 -1.59 2.62 -0.79
CA GLN A 8 -2.68 2.92 0.16
C GLN A 8 -3.83 3.75 -0.46
N GLY A 9 -4.15 3.47 -1.73
CA GLY A 9 -5.18 4.20 -2.49
C GLY A 9 -4.68 5.44 -3.24
N ARG A 10 -3.42 5.86 -3.08
CA ARG A 10 -2.79 6.92 -3.88
C ARG A 10 -2.27 6.31 -5.17
N VAL A 11 -2.87 6.71 -6.29
CA VAL A 11 -2.47 6.23 -7.62
C VAL A 11 -1.27 7.03 -8.12
N GLY A 12 -0.22 6.34 -8.56
CA GLY A 12 0.95 6.90 -9.21
C GLY A 12 1.45 6.03 -10.37
N THR A 13 2.30 6.60 -11.21
CA THR A 13 2.97 5.89 -12.30
C THR A 13 4.48 5.99 -12.15
N VAL A 14 5.19 4.87 -12.28
CA VAL A 14 6.65 4.81 -12.16
C VAL A 14 7.30 4.10 -13.33
N PRO A 15 8.55 4.46 -13.68
CA PRO A 15 9.39 3.61 -14.49
C PRO A 15 9.70 2.29 -13.75
N ALA A 16 9.40 1.16 -14.39
CA ALA A 16 9.71 -0.16 -13.88
C ALA A 16 10.19 -1.09 -15.01
N SER A 17 10.95 -2.12 -14.67
CA SER A 17 11.14 -3.29 -15.54
C SER A 17 10.38 -4.50 -14.99
N VAL A 18 9.84 -5.31 -15.90
CA VAL A 18 9.11 -6.52 -15.55
C VAL A 18 9.85 -7.71 -16.15
N GLU A 19 10.26 -8.64 -15.29
CA GLU A 19 10.97 -9.85 -15.69
C GLU A 19 10.43 -11.04 -14.90
N GLY A 20 9.89 -12.04 -15.60
CA GLY A 20 9.37 -13.26 -14.96
C GLY A 20 8.25 -12.99 -13.94
N GLY A 21 7.38 -12.01 -14.21
CA GLY A 21 6.29 -11.61 -13.31
C GLY A 21 6.72 -10.77 -12.11
N ARG A 22 8.01 -10.43 -11.99
CA ARG A 22 8.54 -9.54 -10.94
C ARG A 22 8.67 -8.12 -11.46
N VAL A 23 8.31 -7.16 -10.60
CA VAL A 23 8.43 -5.73 -10.90
C VAL A 23 9.66 -5.18 -10.20
N ARG A 24 10.55 -4.58 -10.97
CA ARG A 24 11.80 -3.98 -10.47
C ARG A 24 11.75 -2.47 -10.65
N LEU A 25 12.08 -1.77 -9.56
CA LEU A 25 12.14 -0.32 -9.47
C LEU A 25 13.58 0.14 -9.31
N SER A 26 13.89 1.34 -9.79
CA SER A 26 15.10 2.05 -9.38
C SER A 26 14.93 2.64 -7.98
N ALA A 27 16.03 3.06 -7.36
CA ALA A 27 16.01 3.80 -6.09
C ALA A 27 15.10 5.05 -6.16
N ASP A 28 15.20 5.82 -7.26
CA ASP A 28 14.40 7.03 -7.46
C ASP A 28 12.90 6.71 -7.62
N ALA A 29 12.56 5.65 -8.35
CA ALA A 29 11.18 5.21 -8.51
C ALA A 29 10.58 4.73 -7.18
N LEU A 30 11.35 3.99 -6.39
CA LEU A 30 10.95 3.55 -5.05
C LEU A 30 10.66 4.75 -4.14
N ARG A 31 11.59 5.71 -4.09
CA ARG A 31 11.45 6.93 -3.28
C ARG A 31 10.27 7.77 -3.72
N ALA A 32 10.11 8.00 -5.02
CA ALA A 32 9.06 8.86 -5.55
C ALA A 32 7.65 8.28 -5.34
N ALA A 33 7.48 6.96 -5.47
CA ALA A 33 6.16 6.34 -5.39
C ALA A 33 5.78 5.84 -4.00
N LEU A 34 6.75 5.35 -3.23
CA LEU A 34 6.50 4.74 -1.93
C LEU A 34 7.11 5.53 -0.77
N GLY A 35 7.99 6.51 -1.02
CA GLY A 35 8.64 7.29 0.03
C GLY A 35 9.71 6.52 0.81
N TRP A 36 10.20 5.40 0.26
CA TRP A 36 11.21 4.55 0.91
C TRP A 36 12.57 4.64 0.24
N GLU A 37 13.62 4.49 1.05
CA GLU A 37 15.00 4.60 0.64
C GLU A 37 15.85 3.56 1.36
N LEU A 38 16.93 3.11 0.75
CA LEU A 38 17.88 2.22 1.39
C LEU A 38 18.99 3.03 2.08
N HIS A 39 19.22 2.76 3.36
CA HIS A 39 20.34 3.29 4.14
C HIS A 39 20.96 2.14 4.95
N ASP A 40 22.23 1.83 4.73
CA ASP A 40 23.00 0.85 5.53
C ASP A 40 22.23 -0.43 5.91
N ALA A 41 21.79 -1.18 4.90
CA ALA A 41 21.00 -2.42 5.05
C ALA A 41 19.65 -2.26 5.79
N THR A 42 19.09 -1.06 5.79
CA THR A 42 17.74 -0.76 6.29
C THR A 42 16.94 0.01 5.23
N LEU A 43 15.65 -0.27 5.09
CA LEU A 43 14.73 0.55 4.32
C LEU A 43 14.09 1.59 5.22
N CYS A 44 14.21 2.87 4.88
CA CYS A 44 13.76 4.00 5.69
C CYS A 44 12.76 4.88 4.95
N ASN A 45 11.83 5.47 5.71
CA ASN A 45 11.03 6.62 5.31
C ASN A 45 11.10 7.69 6.42
N ASP A 46 10.29 8.76 6.29
CA ASP A 46 10.28 9.86 7.28
C ASP A 46 9.86 9.45 8.70
N ALA A 47 9.19 8.32 8.85
CA ALA A 47 8.65 7.86 10.14
C ALA A 47 9.51 6.77 10.80
N MET A 48 10.14 5.89 10.01
CA MET A 48 10.81 4.69 10.53
C MET A 48 11.82 4.07 9.55
N CYS A 49 12.66 3.19 10.10
CA CYS A 49 13.55 2.32 9.34
C CYS A 49 13.28 0.85 9.68
N VAL A 50 13.24 -0.01 8.66
CA VAL A 50 13.02 -1.46 8.75
C VAL A 50 14.30 -2.18 8.32
N PRO A 51 14.91 -3.01 9.20
CA PRO A 51 16.09 -3.77 8.84
C PRO A 51 15.82 -4.78 7.73
N LEU A 52 16.75 -4.91 6.78
CA LEU A 52 16.69 -5.97 5.78
C LEU A 52 17.03 -7.33 6.42
N PRO A 53 16.42 -8.44 5.95
CA PRO A 53 16.84 -9.78 6.32
C PRO A 53 18.32 -10.03 6.00
N ALA A 54 18.98 -10.84 6.82
CA ALA A 54 20.37 -11.24 6.57
C ALA A 54 20.51 -11.89 5.20
N GLY A 55 21.48 -11.43 4.40
CA GLY A 55 21.69 -11.91 3.03
C GLY A 55 20.72 -11.34 1.98
N SER A 56 19.90 -10.35 2.34
CA SER A 56 19.09 -9.61 1.38
C SER A 56 19.97 -8.99 0.30
N ARG A 57 19.50 -9.08 -0.94
CA ARG A 57 20.11 -8.45 -2.13
C ARG A 57 19.33 -7.23 -2.58
N LEU A 58 18.37 -6.79 -1.78
CA LEU A 58 17.48 -5.69 -2.12
C LEU A 58 18.29 -4.39 -2.25
N GLY A 59 18.18 -3.72 -3.41
CA GLY A 59 18.96 -2.53 -3.74
C GLY A 59 20.36 -2.81 -4.32
N GLU A 60 20.78 -4.08 -4.44
CA GLU A 60 22.02 -4.41 -5.13
C GLU A 60 21.95 -3.96 -6.60
N GLY A 61 22.98 -3.23 -7.06
CA GLY A 61 22.96 -2.61 -8.39
C GLY A 61 21.90 -1.51 -8.57
N GLY A 62 21.31 -1.00 -7.49
CA GLY A 62 20.27 0.04 -7.52
C GLY A 62 18.89 -0.46 -7.90
N VAL A 63 18.65 -1.78 -7.81
CA VAL A 63 17.42 -2.44 -8.23
C VAL A 63 16.64 -2.94 -7.02
N PHE A 64 15.35 -2.62 -6.99
CA PHE A 64 14.43 -2.98 -5.91
C PHE A 64 13.28 -3.80 -6.45
N ASP A 65 13.21 -5.08 -6.07
CA ASP A 65 12.06 -5.93 -6.38
C ASP A 65 10.87 -5.51 -5.50
N LEU A 66 9.76 -5.14 -6.13
CA LEU A 66 8.58 -4.63 -5.43
C LEU A 66 7.97 -5.65 -4.45
N GLY A 67 8.05 -6.95 -4.78
CA GLY A 67 7.58 -8.02 -3.90
C GLY A 67 8.46 -8.16 -2.66
N GLU A 68 9.78 -8.07 -2.82
CA GLU A 68 10.72 -8.11 -1.69
C GLU A 68 10.63 -6.85 -0.82
N VAL A 69 10.42 -5.67 -1.41
CA VAL A 69 10.10 -4.43 -0.68
C VAL A 69 8.82 -4.63 0.14
N ALA A 70 7.74 -5.09 -0.49
CA ALA A 70 6.46 -5.30 0.18
C ALA A 70 6.58 -6.26 1.36
N ALA A 71 7.26 -7.40 1.16
CA ALA A 71 7.51 -8.38 2.20
C ALA A 71 8.35 -7.83 3.35
N THR A 72 9.41 -7.06 3.05
CA THR A 72 10.27 -6.43 4.07
C THR A 72 9.48 -5.47 4.93
N LEU A 73 8.59 -4.68 4.32
CA LEU A 73 7.77 -3.69 5.02
C LEU A 73 6.52 -4.30 5.68
N ASP A 74 6.33 -5.63 5.58
CA ASP A 74 5.14 -6.35 6.04
C ASP A 74 3.84 -5.76 5.47
N ARG A 75 3.88 -5.43 4.17
CA ARG A 75 2.78 -4.81 3.42
C ARG A 75 2.22 -5.81 2.40
N PRO A 76 0.89 -5.99 2.33
CA PRO A 76 0.28 -6.85 1.34
C PRO A 76 0.39 -6.22 -0.06
N LEU A 77 0.83 -7.03 -1.02
CA LEU A 77 0.97 -6.65 -2.42
C LEU A 77 0.01 -7.48 -3.28
N ALA A 78 -0.86 -6.81 -4.03
CA ALA A 78 -1.56 -7.39 -5.16
C ALA A 78 -0.86 -6.89 -6.44
N LEU A 79 -0.42 -7.83 -7.28
CA LEU A 79 0.38 -7.53 -8.47
C LEU A 79 -0.26 -8.18 -9.69
N ASP A 80 -0.51 -7.35 -10.72
CA ASP A 80 -0.83 -7.78 -12.06
C ASP A 80 0.25 -7.23 -13.01
N ALA A 81 1.27 -8.04 -13.23
CA ALA A 81 2.43 -7.65 -14.02
C ALA A 81 2.10 -7.51 -15.52
N ASP A 82 1.12 -8.28 -16.01
CA ASP A 82 0.70 -8.28 -17.41
C ASP A 82 -0.12 -7.03 -17.73
N GLU A 83 -0.96 -6.59 -16.80
CA GLU A 83 -1.70 -5.31 -16.89
C GLU A 83 -0.87 -4.10 -16.41
N GLY A 84 0.37 -4.31 -15.98
CA GLY A 84 1.28 -3.24 -15.59
C GLY A 84 0.82 -2.48 -14.34
N ALA A 85 0.17 -3.16 -13.40
CA ALA A 85 -0.41 -2.54 -12.21
C ALA A 85 -0.11 -3.30 -10.91
N ALA A 86 0.08 -2.57 -9.81
CA ALA A 86 0.14 -3.16 -8.48
C ALA A 86 -0.54 -2.27 -7.45
N TYR A 87 -1.10 -2.92 -6.43
CA TYR A 87 -1.65 -2.29 -5.23
C TYR A 87 -0.85 -2.72 -4.02
N LEU A 88 -0.31 -1.75 -3.28
CA LEU A 88 0.41 -1.97 -2.03
C LEU A 88 -0.41 -1.43 -0.86
N GLY A 89 -0.89 -2.33 -0.01
CA GLY A 89 -1.74 -1.99 1.14
C GLY A 89 -0.96 -1.45 2.34
N VAL A 90 -1.69 -1.09 3.39
CA VAL A 90 -1.12 -0.73 4.70
C VAL A 90 -0.38 -1.91 5.33
N SER A 91 0.61 -1.65 6.18
CA SER A 91 1.33 -2.73 6.87
C SER A 91 0.40 -3.54 7.77
N ALA A 92 0.74 -4.81 8.03
CA ALA A 92 -0.06 -5.64 8.94
C ALA A 92 -0.08 -5.06 10.37
N GLY A 93 1.02 -4.44 10.80
CA GLY A 93 1.12 -3.72 12.08
C GLY A 93 0.16 -2.52 12.17
N GLU A 94 0.15 -1.63 11.18
CA GLU A 94 -0.79 -0.49 11.13
C GLU A 94 -2.24 -0.98 11.09
N ARG A 95 -2.53 -2.01 10.30
CA ARG A 95 -3.86 -2.62 10.23
C ARG A 95 -4.28 -3.18 11.59
N ALA A 96 -3.39 -3.88 12.28
CA ALA A 96 -3.67 -4.43 13.60
C ALA A 96 -3.92 -3.32 14.64
N GLN A 97 -3.14 -2.24 14.60
CA GLN A 97 -3.33 -1.08 15.47
C GLN A 97 -4.68 -0.39 15.20
N ALA A 98 -5.06 -0.19 13.93
CA ALA A 98 -6.35 0.38 13.56
C ALA A 98 -7.51 -0.48 14.06
N LEU A 99 -7.46 -1.80 13.89
CA LEU A 99 -8.46 -2.74 14.40
C LEU A 99 -8.54 -2.71 15.94
N GLY A 100 -7.40 -2.67 16.62
CA GLY A 100 -7.32 -2.60 18.09
C GLY A 100 -7.87 -1.29 18.67
N SER A 101 -7.88 -0.20 17.90
CA SER A 101 -8.44 1.09 18.33
C SER A 101 -9.95 1.06 18.54
N LEU A 102 -10.65 0.11 17.90
CA LEU A 102 -12.12 0.03 17.84
C LEU A 102 -12.79 1.29 17.26
N ILE A 103 -12.03 2.17 16.60
CA ILE A 103 -12.53 3.36 15.94
C ILE A 103 -12.72 3.04 14.47
N ALA A 104 -13.98 3.06 14.01
CA ALA A 104 -14.27 3.00 12.58
C ALA A 104 -13.78 4.30 11.90
N PRO A 105 -13.13 4.21 10.72
CA PRO A 105 -12.76 5.38 9.94
C PRO A 105 -14.02 6.15 9.54
N ASP A 106 -13.97 7.48 9.63
CA ASP A 106 -15.08 8.31 9.21
C ASP A 106 -15.08 8.42 7.68
N PHE A 107 -16.21 8.11 7.06
CA PHE A 107 -16.38 8.17 5.61
C PHE A 107 -17.73 8.78 5.28
N THR A 108 -17.84 9.34 4.08
CA THR A 108 -19.10 9.86 3.54
C THR A 108 -19.44 9.12 2.26
N LEU A 109 -20.63 8.52 2.23
CA LEU A 109 -21.15 7.82 1.05
C LEU A 109 -22.52 8.38 0.67
N PRO A 110 -22.86 8.45 -0.63
CA PRO A 110 -24.20 8.82 -1.05
C PRO A 110 -25.20 7.68 -0.82
N ASP A 111 -26.45 8.01 -0.50
CA ASP A 111 -27.57 7.06 -0.58
C ASP A 111 -28.11 6.92 -2.02
N LEU A 112 -29.17 6.12 -2.20
CA LEU A 112 -29.81 5.89 -3.50
C LEU A 112 -30.40 7.17 -4.14
N ALA A 113 -30.63 8.22 -3.36
CA ALA A 113 -31.07 9.53 -3.85
C ALA A 113 -29.88 10.51 -4.04
N GLY A 114 -28.64 10.03 -3.92
CA GLY A 114 -27.43 10.83 -4.01
C GLY A 114 -27.14 11.69 -2.78
N ARG A 115 -27.91 11.56 -1.70
CA ARG A 115 -27.71 12.39 -0.49
C ARG A 115 -26.51 11.87 0.29
N PRO A 116 -25.56 12.74 0.69
CA PRO A 116 -24.38 12.30 1.43
C PRO A 116 -24.75 11.92 2.88
N HIS A 117 -24.20 10.79 3.33
CA HIS A 117 -24.29 10.32 4.71
C HIS A 117 -22.88 10.10 5.26
N THR A 118 -22.52 10.82 6.31
CA THR A 118 -21.24 10.67 7.02
C THR A 118 -21.39 9.74 8.20
N LEU A 119 -20.49 8.77 8.39
CA LEU A 119 -20.58 7.77 9.47
C LEU A 119 -20.67 8.41 10.86
N SER A 120 -19.88 9.46 11.11
CA SER A 120 -19.88 10.17 12.40
C SER A 120 -21.21 10.83 12.76
N SER A 121 -22.09 11.10 11.79
CA SER A 121 -23.45 11.62 12.05
C SER A 121 -24.36 10.63 12.79
N TYR A 122 -23.96 9.35 12.83
CA TYR A 122 -24.64 8.29 13.55
C TYR A 122 -24.08 8.01 14.95
N ARG A 123 -23.10 8.80 15.44
CA ARG A 123 -22.60 8.65 16.82
C ARG A 123 -23.74 8.72 17.84
N GLY A 124 -23.72 7.79 18.80
CA GLY A 124 -24.79 7.66 19.82
C GLY A 124 -26.03 6.91 19.34
N LYS A 125 -26.09 6.46 18.07
CA LYS A 125 -27.19 5.64 17.53
C LYS A 125 -26.74 4.19 17.35
N LYS A 126 -27.64 3.25 17.56
CA LYS A 126 -27.43 1.85 17.15
C LYS A 126 -27.62 1.77 15.65
N ILE A 127 -26.58 1.40 14.92
CA ILE A 127 -26.60 1.23 13.47
C ILE A 127 -26.03 -0.14 13.09
N LEU A 128 -26.44 -0.66 11.94
CA LEU A 128 -25.87 -1.85 11.30
C LEU A 128 -25.26 -1.43 9.97
N LEU A 129 -23.98 -1.69 9.78
CA LEU A 129 -23.29 -1.49 8.50
C LEU A 129 -23.18 -2.84 7.79
N VAL A 130 -23.70 -2.92 6.57
CA VAL A 130 -23.68 -4.14 5.75
C VAL A 130 -22.93 -3.84 4.46
N ALA A 131 -21.83 -4.55 4.23
CA ALA A 131 -21.16 -4.58 2.93
C ALA A 131 -21.80 -5.69 2.08
N TRP A 132 -22.30 -5.32 0.90
CA TRP A 132 -23.02 -6.23 0.00
C TRP A 132 -22.64 -5.96 -1.46
N ALA A 133 -22.66 -7.01 -2.28
CA ALA A 133 -22.52 -6.94 -3.73
C ALA A 133 -23.54 -7.89 -4.38
N SER A 134 -24.02 -7.53 -5.57
CA SER A 134 -25.08 -8.25 -6.31
C SER A 134 -24.57 -9.42 -7.17
N TRP A 135 -23.36 -9.91 -6.89
CA TRP A 135 -22.59 -10.82 -7.74
C TRP A 135 -21.99 -10.16 -8.99
#